data_AF-A0A959FKZ3-F1
#
_entry.id   AF-A0A959FKZ3-F1
#
_cell.length_a   1.000
_cell.length_b   1.000
_cell.length_c   1.000
_cell.angle_alpha   90.00
_cell.angle_beta   90.00
_cell.angle_gamma   90.00
#
_symmetry.space_group_name_H-M   'P 1'
#
loop_
_entity.id
_entity.type
_entity.pdbx_description
1 polymer ?
#
loop_
_entity_poly.entity_id
_entity_poly.type
_entity_poly.pdbx_seq_one_letter_code
_entity_poly.pdbx_strand_id
1 'polypeptide(L)'
;TTENKNLKHITGISRIQPERYVWLDRFTIRNLELLYSPHDTGVPLIEVLDQTISPMGARLLKKWVVLPLLDPREIEARLEVVEYFLKEKDLAHELSGFLRQIGDLERLISKVPLGKVNPREVQQLRKALLAIGPIRDQLGKTGNALLEKVAQGLDPCPDLCERIARQVVEDPPVNLTKGGVIADGWSEELDELRDITAHGRDRLLDIQKREVQNTGISSLKIGFNNVFGYYLEVTNKYKNQVPEAWVRKQTLTNAERYITDELKQLETKILGAEEKILDLEAQLFEALVLELADYIRPVQQNAALIARVDCLLSFAKVAEKNHYYRPSIDNSLVIDIKEGRHPVIEQQLPLGESYVPNDVFLDSETQQIMMITGPNMSGKSALLRQTALICLMAQMGSFVPAKTARLGIVDKVFTRVGASDNISSGESTFMVEMNETASIMNNVSDRSLILLDEIGRGTSTYDGISIAWSIAEFLHNNGQARPKTLFATHYHELNELAGSLARIKNFNVSVKEVNNKVIFLRKLKEGGSQHSFGIHVAKMAGMPRSIVERAANILVQLEQQHIAAGEENGAPHVQQPQTGQINTEVMQLSIFETVDPTAGQLKAALQDIDLNSMTPIECMMKLNELKKLLEEGD
;
A
#
# COMPACT_ATOMS: atom_id res chain seq x y z
N THR A 1 7.64 -32.56 12.82
CA THR A 1 7.56 -31.65 13.98
C THR A 1 8.89 -30.99 14.16
N THR A 2 9.07 -29.81 13.57
CA THR A 2 10.37 -29.11 13.51
C THR A 2 10.40 -28.06 14.62
N GLU A 3 10.64 -28.50 15.85
CA GLU A 3 10.90 -27.59 16.97
C GLU A 3 12.35 -27.08 16.84
N ASN A 4 12.53 -25.77 16.66
CA ASN A 4 13.85 -25.17 16.65
C ASN A 4 14.13 -24.49 17.99
N LYS A 5 15.05 -25.06 18.76
CA LYS A 5 15.40 -24.58 20.11
C LYS A 5 16.36 -23.38 20.09
N ASN A 6 16.89 -22.99 18.92
CA ASN A 6 17.91 -21.95 18.81
C ASN A 6 17.30 -20.57 18.49
N LEU A 7 16.86 -19.88 19.55
CA LEU A 7 16.13 -18.61 19.47
C LEU A 7 17.01 -17.36 19.67
N LYS A 8 18.34 -17.47 19.54
CA LYS A 8 19.28 -16.36 19.78
C LYS A 8 19.03 -15.12 18.89
N HIS A 9 18.33 -15.26 17.76
CA HIS A 9 17.89 -14.13 16.92
C HIS A 9 16.75 -13.31 17.54
N ILE A 10 15.99 -13.87 18.48
CA ILE A 10 14.94 -13.18 19.21
C ILE A 10 15.59 -12.43 20.36
N THR A 11 15.88 -11.15 20.15
CA THR A 11 16.65 -10.32 21.08
C THR A 11 15.77 -9.50 22.04
N GLY A 12 14.45 -9.43 21.80
CA GLY A 12 13.53 -8.73 22.69
C GLY A 12 12.06 -8.94 22.33
N ILE A 13 11.20 -8.60 23.29
CA ILE A 13 9.74 -8.51 23.14
C ILE A 13 9.31 -7.11 23.56
N SER A 14 8.40 -6.48 22.80
CA SER A 14 7.88 -5.15 23.13
C SER A 14 6.39 -5.09 22.86
N ARG A 15 5.67 -4.39 23.73
CA ARG A 15 4.28 -4.00 23.48
C ARG A 15 4.26 -2.90 22.40
N ILE A 16 3.31 -2.98 21.47
CA ILE A 16 2.98 -1.84 20.60
C ILE A 16 2.12 -0.89 21.42
N GLN A 17 2.64 0.30 21.70
CA GLN A 17 1.93 1.35 22.44
C GLN A 17 0.92 2.03 21.51
N PRO A 18 -0.40 1.90 21.77
CA PRO A 18 -1.42 2.54 20.94
C PRO A 18 -1.25 4.06 20.85
N GLU A 19 -0.70 4.68 21.89
CA GLU A 19 -0.54 6.14 22.00
C GLU A 19 0.58 6.71 21.12
N ARG A 20 1.35 5.84 20.45
CA ARG A 20 2.43 6.25 19.56
C ARG A 20 2.00 6.33 18.09
N TYR A 21 0.96 5.60 17.71
CA TYR A 21 0.58 5.41 16.31
C TYR A 21 -0.89 5.71 16.07
N VAL A 22 -1.21 6.19 14.88
CA VAL A 22 -2.60 6.37 14.44
C VAL A 22 -3.30 5.03 14.49
N TRP A 23 -4.46 5.01 15.13
CA TRP A 23 -5.29 3.81 15.16
C TRP A 23 -6.03 3.67 13.83
N LEU A 24 -5.87 2.51 13.20
CA LEU A 24 -6.53 2.13 11.96
C LEU A 24 -7.15 0.74 12.17
N ASP A 25 -8.44 0.61 11.93
CA ASP A 25 -9.07 -0.71 11.88
C ASP A 25 -8.82 -1.41 10.55
N ARG A 26 -9.12 -2.71 10.52
CA ARG A 26 -8.97 -3.54 9.32
C ARG A 26 -9.79 -2.99 8.14
N PHE A 27 -10.96 -2.42 8.42
CA PHE A 27 -11.83 -1.83 7.40
C PHE A 27 -11.17 -0.61 6.78
N THR A 28 -10.58 0.28 7.58
CA THR A 28 -9.86 1.45 7.10
C THR A 28 -8.62 1.09 6.28
N ILE A 29 -7.82 0.13 6.74
CA ILE A 29 -6.67 -0.35 5.96
C ILE A 29 -7.12 -0.88 4.59
N ARG A 30 -8.24 -1.61 4.53
CA ARG A 30 -8.80 -2.17 3.29
C ARG A 30 -9.40 -1.09 2.39
N ASN A 31 -10.26 -0.23 2.93
CA ASN A 31 -11.03 0.76 2.16
C ASN A 31 -10.15 1.90 1.62
N LEU A 32 -9.06 2.22 2.32
CA LEU A 32 -8.02 3.13 1.84
C LEU A 32 -6.98 2.43 0.94
N GLU A 33 -7.12 1.11 0.73
CA GLU A 33 -6.23 0.30 -0.11
C GLU A 33 -4.75 0.53 0.26
N LEU A 34 -4.43 0.54 1.57
CA LEU A 34 -3.11 0.97 2.03
C LEU A 34 -2.00 -0.02 1.63
N LEU A 35 -2.26 -1.32 1.79
CA LEU A 35 -1.29 -2.40 1.56
C LEU A 35 -1.69 -3.34 0.42
N TYR A 36 -2.98 -3.49 0.17
CA TYR A 36 -3.53 -4.36 -0.86
C TYR A 36 -4.86 -3.78 -1.34
N SER A 37 -5.22 -4.08 -2.58
CA SER A 37 -6.53 -3.78 -3.15
C SER A 37 -7.44 -5.02 -3.04
N PRO A 38 -8.73 -4.87 -2.70
CA PRO A 38 -9.70 -5.96 -2.79
C PRO A 38 -10.09 -6.29 -4.25
N HIS A 39 -9.72 -5.44 -5.21
CA HIS A 39 -9.98 -5.63 -6.64
C HIS A 39 -8.68 -5.97 -7.38
N ASP A 40 -8.73 -6.94 -8.30
CA ASP A 40 -7.56 -7.40 -9.08
C ASP A 40 -6.87 -6.29 -9.89
N THR A 41 -7.62 -5.26 -10.29
CA THR A 41 -7.10 -4.11 -11.06
C THR A 41 -6.72 -2.91 -10.19
N GLY A 42 -6.95 -2.96 -8.87
CA GLY A 42 -6.70 -1.84 -7.98
C GLY A 42 -5.23 -1.80 -7.53
N VAL A 43 -4.69 -0.58 -7.47
CA VAL A 43 -3.31 -0.32 -7.06
C VAL A 43 -3.32 0.23 -5.63
N PRO A 44 -2.69 -0.42 -4.64
CA PRO A 44 -2.65 0.07 -3.28
C PRO A 44 -1.65 1.23 -3.11
N LEU A 45 -1.81 2.02 -2.05
CA LEU A 45 -0.92 3.14 -1.72
C LEU A 45 0.56 2.71 -1.64
N ILE A 46 0.83 1.55 -1.05
CA ILE A 46 2.20 1.04 -0.88
C ILE A 46 2.94 0.91 -2.22
N GLU A 47 2.26 0.57 -3.33
CA GLU A 47 2.92 0.44 -4.64
C GLU A 47 3.37 1.80 -5.20
N VAL A 48 2.70 2.88 -4.80
CA VAL A 48 3.12 4.24 -5.15
C VAL A 48 4.31 4.66 -4.28
N LEU A 49 4.25 4.37 -2.98
CA LEU A 49 5.24 4.84 -2.01
C LEU A 49 6.54 4.02 -1.97
N ASP A 50 6.48 2.73 -2.31
CA ASP A 50 7.61 1.80 -2.20
C ASP A 50 8.55 1.88 -3.41
N GLN A 51 9.53 2.76 -3.26
CA GLN A 51 10.71 2.93 -4.11
C GLN A 51 11.99 2.56 -3.32
N THR A 52 11.84 1.70 -2.29
CA THR A 52 12.95 1.22 -1.48
C THR A 52 13.86 0.31 -2.29
N ILE A 53 15.13 0.25 -1.90
CA ILE A 53 16.16 -0.50 -2.61
C ILE A 53 16.34 -1.88 -1.98
N SER A 54 16.24 -1.96 -0.66
CA SER A 54 16.47 -3.17 0.11
C SER A 54 15.15 -3.85 0.51
N PRO A 55 15.09 -5.20 0.55
CA PRO A 55 13.90 -5.89 1.02
C PRO A 55 13.52 -5.60 2.47
N MET A 56 14.50 -5.23 3.31
CA MET A 56 14.28 -4.81 4.70
C MET A 56 13.64 -3.41 4.77
N GLY A 57 14.03 -2.49 3.87
CA GLY A 57 13.36 -1.21 3.67
C GLY A 57 11.90 -1.39 3.27
N ALA A 58 11.62 -2.21 2.25
CA ALA A 58 10.25 -2.50 1.80
C ALA A 58 9.35 -3.05 2.93
N ARG A 59 9.88 -3.96 3.75
CA ARG A 59 9.14 -4.49 4.93
C ARG A 59 8.87 -3.41 5.97
N LEU A 60 9.85 -2.54 6.24
CA LEU A 60 9.68 -1.44 7.18
C LEU A 60 8.69 -0.40 6.67
N LEU A 61 8.71 -0.09 5.38
CA LEU A 61 7.78 0.88 4.78
C LEU A 61 6.33 0.40 4.86
N LYS A 62 6.08 -0.89 4.58
CA LYS A 62 4.77 -1.52 4.81
C LYS A 62 4.29 -1.34 6.26
N LYS A 63 5.21 -1.44 7.22
CA LYS A 63 4.90 -1.19 8.63
C LYS A 63 4.58 0.29 8.90
N TRP A 64 5.32 1.23 8.31
CA TRP A 64 5.05 2.67 8.45
C TRP A 64 3.69 3.07 7.89
N VAL A 65 3.26 2.47 6.77
CA VAL A 65 1.95 2.71 6.16
C VAL A 65 0.79 2.39 7.11
N VAL A 66 0.90 1.33 7.91
CA VAL A 66 -0.17 0.92 8.85
C VAL A 66 0.06 1.39 10.29
N LEU A 67 1.21 2.00 10.57
CA LEU A 67 1.54 2.62 11.86
C LEU A 67 2.10 4.05 11.65
N PRO A 68 1.30 5.00 11.12
CA PRO A 68 1.69 6.41 11.10
C PRO A 68 1.86 6.95 12.52
N LEU A 69 2.70 7.97 12.69
CA LEU A 69 3.09 8.50 14.00
C LEU A 69 2.07 9.49 14.57
N LEU A 70 2.04 9.63 15.89
CA LEU A 70 1.26 10.66 16.59
C LEU A 70 2.09 11.83 17.10
N ASP A 71 3.40 11.67 17.30
CA ASP A 71 4.27 12.74 17.79
C ASP A 71 4.72 13.65 16.65
N PRO A 72 4.32 14.95 16.61
CA PRO A 72 4.77 15.90 15.60
C PRO A 72 6.29 16.00 15.50
N ARG A 73 7.03 15.80 16.59
CA ARG A 73 8.50 15.88 16.58
C ARG A 73 9.12 14.72 15.82
N GLU A 74 8.61 13.50 16.00
CA GLU A 74 9.09 12.34 15.25
C GLU A 74 8.73 12.45 13.76
N ILE A 75 7.57 13.05 13.45
CA ILE A 75 7.15 13.30 12.06
C ILE A 75 8.03 14.35 11.40
N GLU A 76 8.24 15.49 12.07
CA GLU A 76 9.08 16.57 11.56
C GLU A 76 10.52 16.09 11.33
N ALA A 77 11.08 15.30 12.24
CA ALA A 77 12.41 14.71 12.06
C ALA A 77 12.50 13.85 10.78
N ARG A 78 11.43 13.14 10.39
CA ARG A 78 11.40 12.41 9.11
C ARG A 78 11.28 13.36 7.92
N LEU A 79 10.40 14.36 8.00
CA LEU A 79 10.20 15.36 6.95
C LEU A 79 11.49 16.14 6.66
N GLU A 80 12.27 16.49 7.69
CA GLU A 80 13.58 17.12 7.54
C GLU A 80 14.57 16.25 6.77
N VAL A 81 14.59 14.94 7.01
CA VAL A 81 15.46 14.03 6.23
C VAL A 81 15.00 13.92 4.77
N VAL A 82 13.68 13.82 4.54
CA VAL A 82 13.14 13.79 3.16
C VAL A 82 13.52 15.07 2.42
N GLU A 83 13.36 16.23 3.05
CA GLU A 83 13.78 17.52 2.50
C GLU A 83 15.29 17.58 2.25
N TYR A 84 16.10 17.06 3.17
CA TYR A 84 17.54 17.00 3.03
C TYR A 84 17.96 16.16 1.80
N PHE A 85 17.39 14.98 1.60
CA PHE A 85 17.68 14.13 0.44
C PHE A 85 17.19 14.73 -0.89
N LEU A 86 16.14 15.54 -0.88
CA LEU A 86 15.70 16.28 -2.07
C LEU A 86 16.69 17.38 -2.48
N LYS A 87 17.39 17.99 -1.51
CA LYS A 87 18.42 19.02 -1.74
C LYS A 87 19.76 18.38 -2.11
N GLU A 88 20.19 17.37 -1.35
CA GLU A 88 21.49 16.69 -1.50
C GLU A 88 21.39 15.42 -2.35
N LYS A 89 21.11 15.61 -3.66
CA LYS A 89 20.86 14.50 -4.59
C LYS A 89 22.06 13.57 -4.79
N ASP A 90 23.27 14.11 -4.76
CA ASP A 90 24.50 13.33 -4.91
C ASP A 90 24.64 12.32 -3.77
N LEU A 91 24.44 12.77 -2.53
CA LEU A 91 24.43 11.88 -1.38
C LEU A 91 23.32 10.81 -1.50
N ALA A 92 22.11 11.19 -1.91
CA ALA A 92 21.01 10.24 -2.09
C ALA A 92 21.34 9.16 -3.14
N HIS A 93 22.07 9.52 -4.20
CA HIS A 93 22.54 8.59 -5.23
C HIS A 93 23.63 7.65 -4.70
N GLU A 94 24.63 8.18 -3.98
CA GLU A 94 25.70 7.39 -3.38
C GLU A 94 25.16 6.39 -2.34
N LEU A 95 24.29 6.85 -1.44
CA LEU A 95 23.61 5.99 -0.47
C LEU A 95 22.81 4.89 -1.17
N SER A 96 22.14 5.21 -2.28
CA SER A 96 21.43 4.20 -3.08
C SER A 96 22.37 3.12 -3.64
N GLY A 97 23.60 3.48 -4.00
CA GLY A 97 24.65 2.55 -4.41
C GLY A 97 25.02 1.57 -3.29
N PHE A 98 25.31 2.10 -2.09
CA PHE A 98 25.64 1.28 -0.93
C PHE A 98 24.48 0.37 -0.48
N LEU A 99 23.24 0.88 -0.51
CA LEU A 99 22.04 0.09 -0.16
C LEU A 99 21.86 -1.14 -1.06
N ARG A 100 22.17 -1.03 -2.36
CA ARG A 100 22.13 -2.18 -3.30
C ARG A 100 23.16 -3.25 -2.93
N GLN A 101 24.35 -2.82 -2.46
CA GLN A 101 25.41 -3.75 -2.05
C GLN A 101 25.06 -4.49 -0.76
N ILE A 102 24.37 -3.84 0.18
CA ILE A 102 23.96 -4.43 1.46
C ILE A 102 22.93 -5.56 1.26
N GLY A 103 21.91 -5.34 0.44
CA GLY A 103 20.84 -6.31 0.21
C GLY A 103 19.97 -6.56 1.45
N ASP A 104 19.58 -7.81 1.70
CA ASP A 104 18.70 -8.19 2.82
C ASP A 104 19.52 -8.69 4.03
N LEU A 105 20.18 -7.75 4.70
CA LEU A 105 21.02 -8.02 5.88
C LEU A 105 20.22 -8.64 7.03
N GLU A 106 18.97 -8.20 7.22
CA GLU A 106 18.05 -8.70 8.26
C GLU A 106 17.76 -10.20 8.10
N ARG A 107 17.44 -10.65 6.87
CA ARG A 107 17.24 -12.09 6.63
C ARG A 107 18.53 -12.88 6.69
N LEU A 108 19.63 -12.32 6.20
CA LEU A 108 20.93 -13.01 6.20
C LEU A 108 21.36 -13.36 7.62
N ILE A 109 21.35 -12.38 8.54
CA ILE A 109 21.80 -12.61 9.92
C ILE A 109 20.89 -13.57 10.69
N SER A 110 19.59 -13.63 10.36
CA SER A 110 18.67 -14.57 11.03
C SER A 110 18.96 -16.05 10.74
N LYS A 111 19.76 -16.37 9.72
CA LYS A 111 20.20 -17.75 9.41
C LYS A 111 21.36 -18.23 10.28
N VAL A 112 22.18 -17.32 10.80
CA VAL A 112 23.36 -17.63 11.63
C VAL A 112 23.01 -18.46 12.86
N PRO A 113 22.05 -18.07 13.73
CA PRO A 113 21.74 -18.88 14.91
C PRO A 113 21.08 -20.22 14.58
N LEU A 114 20.60 -20.42 13.35
CA LEU A 114 20.05 -21.68 12.89
C LEU A 114 21.15 -22.61 12.32
N GLY A 115 22.40 -22.14 12.21
CA GLY A 115 23.49 -22.86 11.54
C GLY A 115 23.25 -23.06 10.05
N LYS A 116 22.39 -22.24 9.42
CA LYS A 116 21.96 -22.39 8.02
C LYS A 116 22.61 -21.40 7.06
N VAL A 117 23.53 -20.58 7.55
CA VAL A 117 24.27 -19.63 6.71
C VAL A 117 25.30 -20.41 5.89
N ASN A 118 25.41 -20.10 4.60
CA ASN A 118 26.40 -20.72 3.73
C ASN A 118 27.63 -19.82 3.50
N PRO A 119 28.76 -20.35 2.99
CA PRO A 119 30.00 -19.58 2.84
C PRO A 119 29.86 -18.31 1.98
N ARG A 120 29.07 -18.39 0.91
CA ARG A 120 28.80 -17.24 0.04
C ARG A 120 27.99 -16.15 0.76
N GLU A 121 27.05 -16.55 1.61
CA GLU A 121 26.31 -15.62 2.47
C GLU A 121 27.19 -14.98 3.54
N VAL A 122 28.18 -15.69 4.08
CA VAL A 122 29.17 -15.10 4.99
C VAL A 122 30.00 -14.02 4.28
N GLN A 123 30.42 -14.26 3.03
CA GLN A 123 31.08 -13.19 2.25
C GLN A 123 30.13 -12.05 1.90
N GLN A 124 28.85 -12.33 1.62
CA GLN A 124 27.85 -11.28 1.41
C GLN A 124 27.64 -10.44 2.67
N LEU A 125 27.67 -11.04 3.86
CA LEU A 125 27.63 -10.33 5.15
C LEU A 125 28.82 -9.38 5.27
N ARG A 126 30.04 -9.84 4.99
CA ARG A 126 31.23 -8.99 4.98
C ARG A 126 31.08 -7.82 4.00
N LYS A 127 30.67 -8.09 2.74
CA LYS A 127 30.46 -7.03 1.73
C LYS A 127 29.42 -6.00 2.19
N ALA A 128 28.33 -6.45 2.81
CA ALA A 128 27.32 -5.56 3.38
C ALA A 128 27.88 -4.71 4.54
N LEU A 129 28.65 -5.28 5.45
CA LEU A 129 29.25 -4.57 6.58
C LEU A 129 30.31 -3.56 6.16
N LEU A 130 31.12 -3.88 5.14
CA LEU A 130 32.07 -2.94 4.56
C LEU A 130 31.38 -1.68 3.99
N ALA A 131 30.15 -1.82 3.46
CA ALA A 131 29.36 -0.69 2.99
C ALA A 131 28.79 0.18 4.12
N ILE A 132 28.70 -0.32 5.36
CA ILE A 132 28.18 0.44 6.52
C ILE A 132 29.14 1.58 6.92
N GLY A 133 30.45 1.35 6.83
CA GLY A 133 31.47 2.36 7.18
C GLY A 133 31.31 3.67 6.39
N PRO A 134 31.34 3.63 5.05
CA PRO A 134 31.10 4.81 4.21
C PRO A 134 29.75 5.49 4.49
N ILE A 135 28.66 4.72 4.66
CA ILE A 135 27.35 5.28 4.99
C ILE A 135 27.41 6.04 6.32
N ARG A 136 28.00 5.45 7.36
CA ARG A 136 28.13 6.07 8.68
C ARG A 136 28.85 7.41 8.58
N ASP A 137 29.97 7.43 7.87
CA ASP A 137 30.82 8.61 7.75
C ASP A 137 30.14 9.72 6.92
N GLN A 138 29.36 9.36 5.92
CA GLN A 138 28.56 10.31 5.13
C GLN A 138 27.40 10.88 5.95
N LEU A 139 26.62 10.02 6.62
CA LEU A 139 25.47 10.45 7.42
C LEU A 139 25.91 11.33 8.62
N GLY A 140 27.07 11.05 9.20
CA GLY A 140 27.63 11.83 10.32
C GLY A 140 28.10 13.24 9.96
N LYS A 141 28.17 13.59 8.66
CA LYS A 141 28.61 14.93 8.18
C LYS A 141 27.45 15.78 7.67
N THR A 142 26.22 15.29 7.79
CA THR A 142 25.05 15.93 7.17
C THR A 142 24.55 17.17 7.92
N GLY A 143 24.85 17.32 9.22
CA GLY A 143 24.24 18.35 10.07
C GLY A 143 22.77 18.07 10.40
N ASN A 144 22.19 16.97 9.90
CA ASN A 144 20.81 16.58 10.19
C ASN A 144 20.78 15.66 11.43
N ALA A 145 20.07 16.08 12.47
CA ALA A 145 20.06 15.40 13.77
C ALA A 145 19.61 13.93 13.70
N LEU A 146 18.63 13.59 12.85
CA LEU A 146 18.16 12.21 12.72
C LEU A 146 19.18 11.33 11.98
N LEU A 147 19.80 11.84 10.91
CA LEU A 147 20.84 11.13 10.17
C LEU A 147 22.10 10.94 10.99
N GLU A 148 22.52 11.94 11.76
CA GLU A 148 23.67 11.84 12.67
C GLU A 148 23.41 10.83 13.79
N LYS A 149 22.19 10.81 14.34
CA LYS A 149 21.79 9.79 15.32
C LYS A 149 21.78 8.39 14.71
N VAL A 150 21.38 8.25 13.45
CA VAL A 150 21.49 6.98 12.71
C VAL A 150 22.96 6.60 12.58
N ALA A 151 23.84 7.52 12.17
CA ALA A 151 25.27 7.28 12.04
C ALA A 151 25.90 6.81 13.37
N GLN A 152 25.58 7.46 14.49
CA GLN A 152 26.07 7.06 15.82
C GLN A 152 25.63 5.63 16.22
N GLY A 153 24.49 5.17 15.70
CA GLY A 153 23.99 3.82 15.95
C GLY A 153 24.50 2.74 14.99
N LEU A 154 25.20 3.11 13.90
CA LEU A 154 25.75 2.17 12.94
C LEU A 154 27.11 1.63 13.39
N ASP A 155 27.26 0.30 13.33
CA ASP A 155 28.47 -0.41 13.69
C ASP A 155 29.05 -1.16 12.47
N PRO A 156 30.16 -0.70 11.86
CA PRO A 156 30.75 -1.39 10.71
C PRO A 156 31.31 -2.79 11.02
N CYS A 157 31.42 -3.18 12.30
CA CYS A 157 31.99 -4.45 12.74
C CYS A 157 33.34 -4.78 12.05
N PRO A 158 34.38 -3.93 12.17
CA PRO A 158 35.63 -4.09 11.44
C PRO A 158 36.34 -5.41 11.75
N ASP A 159 36.36 -5.82 13.02
CA ASP A 159 36.98 -7.08 13.46
C ASP A 159 36.34 -8.29 12.78
N LEU A 160 35.01 -8.28 12.64
CA LEU A 160 34.28 -9.33 11.95
C LEU A 160 34.62 -9.35 10.44
N CYS A 161 34.70 -8.16 9.82
CA CYS A 161 35.04 -8.05 8.40
C CYS A 161 36.46 -8.57 8.11
N GLU A 162 37.43 -8.20 8.94
CA GLU A 162 38.82 -8.65 8.83
C GLU A 162 38.94 -10.16 9.05
N ARG A 163 38.19 -10.69 10.02
CA ARG A 163 38.17 -12.12 10.29
C ARG A 163 37.62 -12.93 9.12
N ILE A 164 36.46 -12.55 8.57
CA ILE A 164 35.90 -13.21 7.38
C ILE A 164 36.89 -13.11 6.21
N ALA A 165 37.57 -11.96 6.04
CA ALA A 165 38.55 -11.75 4.97
C ALA A 165 39.75 -12.70 5.06
N ARG A 166 40.23 -12.98 6.28
CA ARG A 166 41.37 -13.87 6.52
C ARG A 166 40.99 -15.35 6.50
N GLN A 167 39.76 -15.68 6.90
CA GLN A 167 39.35 -17.07 7.08
C GLN A 167 38.65 -17.67 5.86
N VAL A 168 37.92 -16.88 5.08
CA VAL A 168 37.10 -17.37 3.95
C VAL A 168 37.63 -16.80 2.64
N VAL A 169 37.75 -17.63 1.60
CA VAL A 169 38.14 -17.18 0.26
C VAL A 169 37.15 -16.15 -0.29
N GLU A 170 37.59 -15.22 -1.15
CA GLU A 170 36.75 -14.10 -1.64
C GLU A 170 35.51 -14.56 -2.42
N ASP A 171 35.64 -15.65 -3.19
CA ASP A 171 34.56 -16.25 -3.99
C ASP A 171 34.33 -17.72 -3.59
N PRO A 172 33.72 -17.98 -2.42
CA PRO A 172 33.56 -19.33 -1.90
C PRO A 172 32.36 -20.03 -2.59
N PRO A 173 32.38 -21.36 -2.71
CA PRO A 173 31.25 -22.10 -3.21
C PRO A 173 30.04 -21.99 -2.27
N VAL A 174 28.84 -22.13 -2.82
CA VAL A 174 27.59 -22.12 -2.03
C VAL A 174 27.49 -23.33 -1.13
N ASN A 175 27.97 -24.49 -1.60
CA ASN A 175 27.89 -25.73 -0.84
C ASN A 175 29.24 -26.02 -0.18
N LEU A 176 29.24 -26.06 1.15
CA LEU A 176 30.40 -26.40 1.98
C LEU A 176 30.98 -27.78 1.62
N THR A 177 30.14 -28.73 1.20
CA THR A 177 30.59 -30.09 0.85
C THR A 177 31.43 -30.16 -0.42
N LYS A 178 31.57 -29.06 -1.17
CA LYS A 178 32.46 -28.99 -2.35
C LYS A 178 33.90 -28.60 -1.99
N GLY A 179 34.14 -28.20 -0.74
CA GLY A 179 35.42 -27.70 -0.27
C GLY A 179 35.86 -26.39 -0.94
N GLY A 180 37.05 -25.89 -0.59
CA GLY A 180 37.60 -24.64 -1.13
C GLY A 180 36.91 -23.41 -0.55
N VAL A 181 36.59 -23.46 0.74
CA VAL A 181 35.90 -22.39 1.46
C VAL A 181 36.89 -21.58 2.29
N ILE A 182 37.82 -22.27 2.96
CA ILE A 182 38.76 -21.64 3.88
C ILE A 182 39.95 -21.09 3.10
N ALA A 183 40.38 -19.86 3.43
CA ALA A 183 41.52 -19.22 2.78
C ALA A 183 42.85 -19.88 3.15
N ASP A 184 43.81 -19.85 2.23
CA ASP A 184 45.19 -20.32 2.49
C ASP A 184 45.84 -19.50 3.61
N GLY A 185 46.65 -20.14 4.44
CA GLY A 185 47.34 -19.49 5.56
C GLY A 185 46.49 -19.29 6.81
N TRP A 186 45.22 -19.72 6.81
CA TRP A 186 44.38 -19.69 8.00
C TRP A 186 44.65 -20.87 8.95
N SER A 187 44.95 -22.05 8.40
CA SER A 187 45.18 -23.28 9.16
C SER A 187 46.37 -24.03 8.57
N GLU A 188 47.45 -24.12 9.34
CA GLU A 188 48.67 -24.84 8.94
C GLU A 188 48.36 -26.30 8.59
N GLU A 189 47.53 -26.98 9.37
CA GLU A 189 47.11 -28.37 9.11
C GLU A 189 46.34 -28.49 7.78
N LEU A 190 45.45 -27.54 7.48
CA LEU A 190 44.71 -27.53 6.21
C LEU A 190 45.65 -27.30 5.03
N ASP A 191 46.61 -26.39 5.18
CA ASP A 191 47.59 -26.06 4.15
C ASP A 191 48.53 -27.25 3.88
N GLU A 192 48.98 -27.95 4.91
CA GLU A 192 49.76 -29.20 4.78
C GLU A 192 48.99 -30.29 4.02
N LEU A 193 47.70 -30.48 4.33
CA LEU A 193 46.86 -31.46 3.64
C LEU A 193 46.61 -31.07 2.16
N ARG A 194 46.42 -29.77 1.89
CA ARG A 194 46.31 -29.24 0.53
C ARG A 194 47.60 -29.45 -0.26
N ASP A 195 48.74 -29.26 0.39
CA ASP A 195 50.07 -29.49 -0.20
C ASP A 195 50.30 -30.96 -0.55
N ILE A 196 49.91 -31.90 0.32
CA ILE A 196 49.95 -33.34 0.04
C ILE A 196 49.09 -33.68 -1.19
N THR A 197 47.91 -33.09 -1.29
CA THR A 197 46.99 -33.31 -2.42
C THR A 197 47.56 -32.73 -3.72
N ALA A 198 48.15 -31.53 -3.67
CA ALA A 198 48.79 -30.89 -4.82
C ALA A 198 49.99 -31.70 -5.33
N HIS A 199 50.93 -32.04 -4.44
CA HIS A 199 52.07 -32.90 -4.78
C HIS A 199 51.66 -34.29 -5.26
N GLY A 200 50.56 -34.83 -4.72
CA GLY A 200 49.96 -36.08 -5.19
C GLY A 200 49.53 -35.99 -6.66
N ARG A 201 48.89 -34.89 -7.05
CA ARG A 201 48.47 -34.64 -8.45
C ARG A 201 49.65 -34.43 -9.39
N ASP A 202 50.71 -33.74 -8.95
CA ASP A 202 51.94 -33.60 -9.74
C ASP A 202 52.61 -34.96 -9.97
N ARG A 203 52.64 -35.81 -8.95
CA ARG A 203 53.13 -37.19 -9.10
C ARG A 203 52.29 -38.03 -10.06
N LEU A 204 50.98 -37.83 -10.13
CA LEU A 204 50.14 -38.49 -11.14
C LEU A 204 50.59 -38.06 -12.55
N LEU A 205 50.85 -36.77 -12.78
CA LEU A 205 51.35 -36.29 -14.07
C LEU A 205 52.72 -36.88 -14.43
N ASP A 206 53.60 -37.03 -13.44
CA ASP A 206 54.92 -37.63 -13.65
C ASP A 206 54.83 -39.13 -13.97
N ILE A 207 53.94 -39.87 -13.28
CA ILE A 207 53.64 -41.27 -13.62
C ILE A 207 53.11 -41.35 -15.04
N GLN A 208 52.17 -40.48 -15.42
CA GLN A 208 51.63 -40.46 -16.78
C GLN A 208 52.74 -40.28 -17.82
N LYS A 209 53.62 -39.29 -17.65
CA LYS A 209 54.73 -39.03 -18.57
C LYS A 209 55.70 -40.21 -18.63
N ARG A 210 56.06 -40.79 -17.48
CA ARG A 210 56.95 -41.94 -17.37
C ARG A 210 56.38 -43.16 -18.08
N GLU A 211 55.10 -43.48 -17.85
CA GLU A 211 54.46 -44.63 -18.49
C GLU A 211 54.26 -44.43 -20.00
N VAL A 212 53.99 -43.20 -20.46
CA VAL A 212 53.99 -42.87 -21.91
C VAL A 212 55.35 -43.13 -22.54
N GLN A 213 56.44 -42.73 -21.89
CA GLN A 213 57.81 -42.97 -22.37
C GLN A 213 58.17 -44.46 -22.37
N ASN A 214 57.82 -45.19 -21.31
CA ASN A 214 58.15 -46.60 -21.16
C ASN A 214 57.39 -47.51 -22.15
N THR A 215 56.12 -47.20 -22.41
CA THR A 215 55.24 -48.05 -23.25
C THR A 215 55.17 -47.58 -24.71
N GLY A 216 55.55 -46.33 -25.00
CA GLY A 216 55.36 -45.70 -26.31
C GLY A 216 53.89 -45.33 -26.62
N ILE A 217 52.98 -45.46 -25.65
CA ILE A 217 51.54 -45.21 -25.83
C ILE A 217 51.25 -43.72 -25.59
N SER A 218 51.30 -42.91 -26.65
CA SER A 218 51.05 -41.46 -26.56
C SER A 218 49.63 -41.06 -26.13
N SER A 219 48.66 -41.96 -26.28
CA SER A 219 47.25 -41.73 -25.92
C SER A 219 46.92 -42.06 -24.47
N LEU A 220 47.89 -42.52 -23.67
CA LEU A 220 47.68 -42.90 -22.28
C LEU A 220 47.26 -41.71 -21.42
N LYS A 221 46.20 -41.90 -20.64
CA LYS A 221 45.65 -40.88 -19.73
C LYS A 221 45.45 -41.48 -18.35
N ILE A 222 45.71 -40.69 -17.32
CA ILE A 222 45.22 -40.99 -15.98
C ILE A 222 43.83 -40.36 -15.83
N GLY A 223 42.84 -41.17 -15.49
CA GLY A 223 41.47 -40.74 -15.21
C GLY A 223 41.07 -41.06 -13.77
N PHE A 224 39.95 -40.50 -13.33
CA PHE A 224 39.35 -40.75 -12.02
C PHE A 224 37.88 -41.15 -12.17
N ASN A 225 37.43 -42.12 -11.37
CA ASN A 225 36.03 -42.53 -11.26
C ASN A 225 35.68 -42.80 -9.80
N ASN A 226 34.53 -42.31 -9.35
CA ASN A 226 34.01 -42.49 -8.00
C ASN A 226 33.91 -43.96 -7.52
N VAL A 227 33.84 -44.94 -8.42
CA VAL A 227 33.71 -46.37 -8.06
C VAL A 227 35.07 -47.09 -7.91
N PHE A 228 36.08 -46.71 -8.70
CA PHE A 228 37.34 -47.46 -8.79
C PHE A 228 38.59 -46.60 -8.58
N GLY A 229 38.43 -45.30 -8.30
CA GLY A 229 39.51 -44.37 -8.05
C GLY A 229 40.26 -43.94 -9.31
N TYR A 230 41.56 -43.67 -9.14
CA TYR A 230 42.45 -43.33 -10.24
C TYR A 230 42.82 -44.56 -11.07
N TYR A 231 42.90 -44.40 -12.39
CA TYR A 231 43.25 -45.48 -13.32
C TYR A 231 44.04 -44.98 -14.52
N LEU A 232 44.82 -45.87 -15.13
CA LEU A 232 45.46 -45.69 -16.43
C LEU A 232 44.49 -46.14 -17.51
N GLU A 233 44.10 -45.25 -18.42
CA GLU A 233 43.23 -45.55 -19.56
C GLU A 233 44.05 -45.69 -20.84
N VAL A 234 43.88 -46.83 -21.51
CA VAL A 234 44.57 -47.17 -22.75
C VAL A 234 43.53 -47.56 -23.81
N THR A 235 43.62 -46.97 -25.01
CA THR A 235 42.71 -47.32 -26.11
C THR A 235 42.94 -48.77 -26.57
N ASN A 236 41.89 -49.48 -27.02
CA ASN A 236 41.97 -50.91 -27.40
C ASN A 236 43.09 -51.25 -28.41
N LYS A 237 43.50 -50.28 -29.25
CA LYS A 237 44.62 -50.41 -30.19
C LYS A 237 45.95 -50.82 -29.52
N TYR A 238 46.18 -50.37 -28.30
CA TYR A 238 47.43 -50.59 -27.56
C TYR A 238 47.31 -51.64 -26.46
N LYS A 239 46.21 -52.39 -26.40
CA LYS A 239 45.93 -53.39 -25.36
C LYS A 239 47.05 -54.43 -25.20
N ASN A 240 47.66 -54.86 -26.30
CA ASN A 240 48.74 -55.86 -26.29
C ASN A 240 50.12 -55.26 -25.97
N GLN A 241 50.22 -53.95 -25.79
CA GLN A 241 51.45 -53.22 -25.45
C GLN A 241 51.46 -52.77 -23.98
N VAL A 242 50.44 -53.16 -23.21
CA VAL A 242 50.33 -52.84 -21.79
C VAL A 242 51.24 -53.78 -20.99
N PRO A 243 52.05 -53.28 -20.03
CA PRO A 243 52.90 -54.10 -19.19
C PRO A 243 52.10 -55.14 -18.37
N GLU A 244 52.66 -56.35 -18.19
CA GLU A 244 52.01 -57.41 -17.39
C GLU A 244 51.81 -57.03 -15.92
N ALA A 245 52.61 -56.10 -15.39
CA ALA A 245 52.50 -55.60 -14.02
C ALA A 245 51.23 -54.76 -13.76
N TRP A 246 50.50 -54.36 -14.80
CA TRP A 246 49.29 -53.53 -14.66
C TRP A 246 48.06 -54.42 -14.45
N VAL A 247 47.36 -54.20 -13.34
CA VAL A 247 46.16 -54.98 -13.01
C VAL A 247 44.94 -54.34 -13.68
N ARG A 248 44.28 -55.08 -14.58
CA ARG A 248 43.08 -54.61 -15.28
C ARG A 248 41.91 -54.45 -14.31
N LYS A 249 41.25 -53.28 -14.35
CA LYS A 249 40.10 -52.93 -13.51
C LYS A 249 38.77 -52.92 -14.26
N GLN A 250 38.73 -52.40 -15.47
CA GLN A 250 37.50 -52.25 -16.25
C GLN A 250 37.79 -52.30 -17.75
N THR A 251 36.92 -52.95 -18.52
CA THR A 251 36.94 -52.92 -19.99
C THR A 251 35.77 -52.07 -20.48
N LEU A 252 36.05 -51.09 -21.34
CA LEU A 252 35.07 -50.25 -22.03
C LEU A 252 35.03 -50.62 -23.52
N THR A 253 34.03 -50.12 -24.23
CA THR A 253 33.84 -50.39 -25.66
C THR A 253 35.07 -50.03 -26.51
N ASN A 254 35.80 -48.97 -26.14
CA ASN A 254 36.96 -48.45 -26.90
C ASN A 254 38.28 -48.38 -26.12
N ALA A 255 38.30 -48.75 -24.84
CA ALA A 255 39.47 -48.62 -23.98
C ALA A 255 39.49 -49.66 -22.85
N GLU A 256 40.67 -49.93 -22.30
CA GLU A 256 40.84 -50.69 -21.07
C GLU A 256 41.44 -49.80 -19.97
N ARG A 257 40.99 -50.01 -18.73
CA ARG A 257 41.44 -49.29 -17.54
C ARG A 257 42.24 -50.21 -16.64
N TYR A 258 43.40 -49.75 -16.20
CA TYR A 258 44.33 -50.50 -15.35
C TYR A 258 44.72 -49.71 -14.09
N ILE A 259 45.22 -50.42 -13.09
CA ILE A 259 45.81 -49.85 -11.89
C ILE A 259 47.19 -50.44 -11.65
N THR A 260 48.09 -49.65 -11.05
CA THR A 260 49.38 -50.12 -10.54
C THR A 260 49.42 -49.98 -9.02
N ASP A 261 50.32 -50.70 -8.35
CA ASP A 261 50.46 -50.60 -6.89
C ASP A 261 50.86 -49.18 -6.46
N GLU A 262 51.71 -48.50 -7.24
CA GLU A 262 52.09 -47.09 -7.03
C GLU A 262 50.88 -46.16 -7.15
N LEU A 263 50.05 -46.34 -8.18
CA LEU A 263 48.84 -45.53 -8.38
C LEU A 263 47.84 -45.73 -7.22
N LYS A 264 47.71 -46.98 -6.74
CA LYS A 264 46.84 -47.32 -5.60
C LYS A 264 47.33 -46.70 -4.28
N GLN A 265 48.64 -46.70 -4.04
CA GLN A 265 49.21 -46.05 -2.85
C GLN A 265 49.03 -44.52 -2.89
N LEU A 266 49.22 -43.90 -4.06
CA LEU A 266 48.97 -42.47 -4.25
C LEU A 266 47.49 -42.13 -4.12
N GLU A 267 46.60 -42.93 -4.70
CA GLU A 267 45.15 -42.80 -4.55
C GLU A 267 44.74 -42.79 -3.07
N THR A 268 45.23 -43.74 -2.28
CA THR A 268 44.90 -43.83 -0.85
C THR A 268 45.36 -42.58 -0.09
N LYS A 269 46.53 -42.03 -0.43
CA LYS A 269 47.06 -40.80 0.17
C LYS A 269 46.26 -39.56 -0.25
N ILE A 270 45.95 -39.43 -1.53
CA ILE A 270 45.21 -38.29 -2.09
C ILE A 270 43.79 -38.29 -1.54
N LEU A 271 43.04 -39.39 -1.67
CA LEU A 271 41.65 -39.47 -1.22
C LEU A 271 41.54 -39.30 0.30
N GLY A 272 42.47 -39.89 1.07
CA GLY A 272 42.49 -39.71 2.52
C GLY A 272 42.82 -38.28 2.96
N ALA A 273 43.63 -37.55 2.18
CA ALA A 273 43.87 -36.13 2.41
C ALA A 273 42.66 -35.28 2.00
N GLU A 274 42.03 -35.56 0.85
CA GLU A 274 40.83 -34.86 0.36
C GLU A 274 39.64 -34.99 1.33
N GLU A 275 39.41 -36.18 1.91
CA GLU A 275 38.38 -36.38 2.93
C GLU A 275 38.65 -35.54 4.19
N LYS A 276 39.88 -35.58 4.71
CA LYS A 276 40.29 -34.78 5.87
C LYS A 276 40.21 -33.28 5.62
N ILE A 277 40.53 -32.82 4.41
CA ILE A 277 40.38 -31.41 4.01
C ILE A 277 38.92 -31.00 4.15
N LEU A 278 37.98 -31.79 3.61
CA LEU A 278 36.56 -31.46 3.67
C LEU A 278 36.04 -31.43 5.11
N ASP A 279 36.41 -32.41 5.93
CA ASP A 279 36.02 -32.45 7.34
C ASP A 279 36.59 -31.27 8.13
N LEU A 280 37.87 -30.94 7.92
CA LEU A 280 38.54 -29.83 8.61
C LEU A 280 37.97 -28.48 8.15
N GLU A 281 37.74 -28.27 6.85
CA GLU A 281 37.07 -27.07 6.35
C GLU A 281 35.67 -26.90 6.94
N ALA A 282 34.91 -28.00 7.07
CA ALA A 282 33.60 -27.95 7.69
C ALA A 282 33.67 -27.54 9.16
N GLN A 283 34.60 -28.11 9.94
CA GLN A 283 34.82 -27.75 11.34
C GLN A 283 35.24 -26.29 11.50
N LEU A 284 36.20 -25.82 10.69
CA LEU A 284 36.67 -24.43 10.72
C LEU A 284 35.56 -23.45 10.35
N PHE A 285 34.71 -23.81 9.38
CA PHE A 285 33.57 -22.99 8.99
C PHE A 285 32.48 -22.96 10.08
N GLU A 286 32.17 -24.11 10.69
CA GLU A 286 31.22 -24.16 11.81
C GLU A 286 31.69 -23.33 13.00
N ALA A 287 32.99 -23.36 13.31
CA ALA A 287 33.59 -22.51 14.34
C ALA A 287 33.40 -21.01 14.03
N LEU A 288 33.61 -20.59 12.77
CA LEU A 288 33.30 -19.22 12.35
C LEU A 288 31.83 -18.87 12.57
N VAL A 289 30.91 -19.75 12.17
CA VAL A 289 29.45 -19.51 12.32
C VAL A 289 29.05 -19.34 13.79
N LEU A 290 29.69 -20.07 14.72
CA LEU A 290 29.46 -19.89 16.14
C LEU A 290 29.89 -18.51 16.63
N GLU A 291 31.00 -17.99 16.14
CA GLU A 291 31.51 -16.67 16.49
C GLU A 291 30.70 -15.53 15.86
N LEU A 292 30.14 -15.76 14.66
CA LEU A 292 29.17 -14.82 14.05
C LEU A 292 27.97 -14.56 14.96
N ALA A 293 27.64 -15.47 15.88
CA ALA A 293 26.51 -15.34 16.78
C ALA A 293 26.63 -14.11 17.71
N ASP A 294 27.85 -13.71 18.09
CA ASP A 294 28.08 -12.57 18.97
C ASP A 294 27.77 -11.23 18.28
N TYR A 295 27.82 -11.21 16.94
CA TYR A 295 27.55 -10.04 16.12
C TYR A 295 26.08 -9.94 15.65
N ILE A 296 25.20 -10.88 16.04
CA ILE A 296 23.79 -10.87 15.62
C ILE A 296 23.12 -9.54 15.99
N ARG A 297 23.33 -9.04 17.22
CA ARG A 297 22.71 -7.80 17.71
C ARG A 297 23.18 -6.56 16.94
N PRO A 298 24.49 -6.27 16.83
CA PRO A 298 24.99 -5.17 16.00
C PRO A 298 24.48 -5.21 14.56
N VAL A 299 24.50 -6.40 13.93
CA VAL A 299 24.06 -6.55 12.54
C VAL A 299 22.55 -6.31 12.39
N GLN A 300 21.72 -6.79 13.33
CA GLN A 300 20.28 -6.50 13.34
C GLN A 300 20.00 -4.99 13.54
N GLN A 301 20.79 -4.33 14.40
CA GLN A 301 20.69 -2.88 14.60
C GLN A 301 21.04 -2.11 13.32
N ASN A 302 22.12 -2.49 12.64
CA ASN A 302 22.48 -1.92 11.34
C ASN A 302 21.35 -2.11 10.33
N ALA A 303 20.82 -3.32 10.19
CA ALA A 303 19.72 -3.61 9.26
C ALA A 303 18.50 -2.72 9.54
N ALA A 304 18.12 -2.55 10.80
CA ALA A 304 17.00 -1.71 11.20
C ALA A 304 17.24 -0.22 10.91
N LEU A 305 18.45 0.29 11.14
CA LEU A 305 18.83 1.68 10.89
C LEU A 305 18.90 1.98 9.39
N ILE A 306 19.54 1.10 8.62
CA ILE A 306 19.65 1.20 7.16
C ILE A 306 18.27 1.11 6.51
N ALA A 307 17.39 0.22 6.98
CA ALA A 307 16.02 0.15 6.49
C ALA A 307 15.25 1.48 6.69
N ARG A 308 15.50 2.22 7.78
CA ARG A 308 14.89 3.54 8.00
C ARG A 308 15.38 4.56 6.99
N VAL A 309 16.69 4.60 6.72
CA VAL A 309 17.28 5.48 5.71
C VAL A 309 16.71 5.18 4.33
N ASP A 310 16.59 3.90 3.98
CA ASP A 310 15.99 3.45 2.71
C ASP A 310 14.53 3.88 2.56
N CYS A 311 13.72 3.80 3.62
CA CYS A 311 12.34 4.32 3.61
C CYS A 311 12.29 5.83 3.39
N LEU A 312 13.18 6.61 4.01
CA LEU A 312 13.22 8.07 3.85
C LEU A 312 13.71 8.48 2.47
N LEU A 313 14.68 7.75 1.90
CA LEU A 313 15.08 7.89 0.50
C LEU A 313 13.93 7.57 -0.46
N SER A 314 13.12 6.55 -0.14
CA SER A 314 11.91 6.21 -0.90
C SER A 314 10.93 7.39 -0.93
N PHE A 315 10.63 8.00 0.22
CA PHE A 315 9.79 9.19 0.27
C PHE A 315 10.34 10.37 -0.53
N ALA A 316 11.66 10.62 -0.47
CA ALA A 316 12.29 11.67 -1.27
C ALA A 316 12.13 11.41 -2.78
N LYS A 317 12.37 10.18 -3.25
CA LYS A 317 12.18 9.80 -4.66
C LYS A 317 10.74 9.97 -5.13
N VAL A 318 9.78 9.54 -4.31
CA VAL A 318 8.34 9.68 -4.60
C VAL A 318 7.95 11.15 -4.65
N ALA A 319 8.46 11.97 -3.72
CA ALA A 319 8.18 13.39 -3.68
C ALA A 319 8.71 14.13 -4.91
N GLU A 320 9.93 13.82 -5.34
CA GLU A 320 10.52 14.38 -6.56
C GLU A 320 9.74 13.95 -7.81
N LYS A 321 9.48 12.64 -7.95
CA LYS A 321 8.81 12.06 -9.12
C LYS A 321 7.40 12.60 -9.31
N ASN A 322 6.64 12.75 -8.22
CA ASN A 322 5.21 13.06 -8.28
C ASN A 322 4.88 14.52 -7.89
N HIS A 323 5.91 15.35 -7.71
CA HIS A 323 5.79 16.75 -7.28
C HIS A 323 4.96 16.88 -6.00
N TYR A 324 5.38 16.18 -4.95
CA TYR A 324 4.77 16.30 -3.63
C TYR A 324 5.46 17.38 -2.82
N TYR A 325 4.70 18.01 -1.92
CA TYR A 325 5.17 19.14 -1.12
C TYR A 325 5.20 18.79 0.36
N ARG A 326 6.10 19.46 1.08
CA ARG A 326 6.26 19.33 2.52
C ARG A 326 4.98 19.77 3.24
N PRO A 327 4.31 18.92 4.03
CA PRO A 327 3.21 19.34 4.88
C PRO A 327 3.74 20.10 6.11
N SER A 328 2.86 20.90 6.71
CA SER A 328 3.06 21.46 8.06
C SER A 328 2.18 20.68 9.03
N ILE A 329 2.79 20.04 10.02
CA ILE A 329 2.06 19.29 11.05
C ILE A 329 2.13 20.02 12.38
N ASP A 330 0.99 20.21 13.03
CA ASP A 330 0.91 20.86 14.34
C ASP A 330 -0.08 20.13 15.29
N ASN A 331 -0.19 20.65 16.52
CA ASN A 331 -1.12 20.12 17.51
C ASN A 331 -2.53 20.73 17.40
N SER A 332 -2.83 21.49 16.35
CA SER A 332 -4.17 22.03 16.15
C SER A 332 -5.18 20.92 15.84
N LEU A 333 -6.43 21.34 15.70
CA LEU A 333 -7.54 20.50 15.24
C LEU A 333 -7.93 20.86 13.80
N VAL A 334 -7.04 21.46 13.01
CA VAL A 334 -7.36 21.93 11.65
C VAL A 334 -6.81 20.98 10.60
N ILE A 335 -7.59 20.66 9.58
CA ILE A 335 -7.14 20.02 8.34
C ILE A 335 -7.38 21.03 7.24
N ASP A 336 -6.32 21.61 6.68
CA ASP A 336 -6.39 22.55 5.56
C ASP A 336 -5.46 22.08 4.43
N ILE A 337 -6.06 21.57 3.36
CA ILE A 337 -5.40 21.03 2.19
C ILE A 337 -5.78 21.92 1.00
N LYS A 338 -4.78 22.46 0.31
CA LYS A 338 -4.97 23.20 -0.96
C LYS A 338 -4.43 22.41 -2.13
N GLU A 339 -5.24 22.36 -3.18
CA GLU A 339 -4.97 21.61 -4.40
C GLU A 339 -4.58 20.14 -4.12
N GLY A 340 -5.29 19.47 -3.22
CA GLY A 340 -5.07 18.08 -2.86
C GLY A 340 -5.47 17.12 -3.97
N ARG A 341 -4.65 16.08 -4.17
CA ARG A 341 -4.79 15.05 -5.20
C ARG A 341 -4.77 13.66 -4.56
N HIS A 342 -5.40 12.69 -5.19
CA HIS A 342 -5.36 11.30 -4.74
C HIS A 342 -4.05 10.63 -5.23
N PRO A 343 -3.15 10.17 -4.32
CA PRO A 343 -1.79 9.74 -4.68
C PRO A 343 -1.75 8.52 -5.62
N VAL A 344 -2.75 7.64 -5.52
CA VAL A 344 -2.89 6.48 -6.43
C VAL A 344 -3.54 6.88 -7.76
N ILE A 345 -4.75 7.46 -7.72
CA ILE A 345 -5.53 7.73 -8.94
C ILE A 345 -4.77 8.65 -9.89
N GLU A 346 -4.04 9.67 -9.39
CA GLU A 346 -3.26 10.57 -10.26
C GLU A 346 -2.21 9.84 -11.10
N GLN A 347 -1.70 8.69 -10.62
CA GLN A 347 -0.70 7.86 -11.32
C GLN A 347 -1.32 6.87 -12.31
N GLN A 348 -2.64 6.64 -12.21
CA GLN A 348 -3.38 5.68 -13.03
C GLN A 348 -4.18 6.34 -14.17
N LEU A 349 -4.13 7.67 -14.28
CA LEU A 349 -4.83 8.39 -15.35
C LEU A 349 -4.17 8.12 -16.71
N PRO A 350 -4.96 8.06 -17.81
CA PRO A 350 -4.42 7.93 -19.16
C PRO A 350 -3.45 9.06 -19.51
N LEU A 351 -2.52 8.77 -20.43
CA LEU A 351 -1.59 9.78 -20.95
C LEU A 351 -2.36 10.97 -21.54
N GLY A 352 -2.05 12.17 -21.06
CA GLY A 352 -2.71 13.41 -21.47
C GLY A 352 -3.88 13.84 -20.58
N GLU A 353 -4.32 13.01 -19.63
CA GLU A 353 -5.28 13.41 -18.60
C GLU A 353 -4.56 13.85 -17.31
N SER A 354 -5.06 14.91 -16.68
CA SER A 354 -4.56 15.42 -15.40
C SER A 354 -5.59 15.24 -14.29
N TYR A 355 -5.14 14.87 -13.09
CA TYR A 355 -6.02 14.83 -11.93
C TYR A 355 -6.51 16.24 -11.58
N VAL A 356 -7.80 16.38 -11.26
CA VAL A 356 -8.39 17.67 -10.88
C VAL A 356 -8.21 17.87 -9.36
N PRO A 357 -7.39 18.83 -8.92
CA PRO A 357 -7.10 19.00 -7.50
C PRO A 357 -8.23 19.72 -6.76
N ASN A 358 -8.42 19.39 -5.48
CA ASN A 358 -9.50 19.93 -4.65
C ASN A 358 -8.98 20.46 -3.31
N ASP A 359 -9.61 21.52 -2.82
CA ASP A 359 -9.32 22.08 -1.51
C ASP A 359 -10.23 21.43 -0.48
N VAL A 360 -9.69 21.16 0.71
CA VAL A 360 -10.45 20.59 1.83
C VAL A 360 -10.06 21.36 3.09
N PHE A 361 -11.06 21.90 3.78
CA PHE A 361 -10.90 22.56 5.06
C PHE A 361 -11.81 21.89 6.09
N LEU A 362 -11.30 21.51 7.25
CA LEU A 362 -12.08 20.99 8.36
C LEU A 362 -11.48 21.51 9.67
N ASP A 363 -12.33 21.94 10.60
CA ASP A 363 -11.96 22.28 11.97
C ASP A 363 -13.01 21.76 12.95
N SER A 364 -12.92 22.10 14.24
CA SER A 364 -13.93 21.69 15.24
C SER A 364 -14.95 22.79 15.58
N GLU A 365 -14.86 23.95 14.93
CA GLU A 365 -15.56 25.18 15.34
C GLU A 365 -16.49 25.74 14.27
N THR A 366 -16.06 25.77 13.00
CA THR A 366 -16.76 26.42 11.89
C THR A 366 -17.21 25.44 10.80
N GLN A 367 -16.40 24.43 10.50
CA GLN A 367 -16.65 23.43 9.46
C GLN A 367 -16.15 22.07 9.95
N GLN A 368 -16.93 21.45 10.83
CA GLN A 368 -16.66 20.12 11.38
C GLN A 368 -17.07 19.01 10.42
N ILE A 369 -18.24 19.17 9.80
CA ILE A 369 -18.84 18.16 8.95
C ILE A 369 -19.07 18.75 7.56
N MET A 370 -18.50 18.09 6.58
CA MET A 370 -18.65 18.45 5.18
C MET A 370 -19.65 17.49 4.53
N MET A 371 -20.86 17.98 4.25
CA MET A 371 -21.91 17.23 3.56
C MET A 371 -21.67 17.32 2.05
N ILE A 372 -21.22 16.22 1.46
CA ILE A 372 -20.81 16.15 0.06
C ILE A 372 -21.89 15.43 -0.75
N THR A 373 -22.59 16.19 -1.59
CA THR A 373 -23.57 15.67 -2.54
C THR A 373 -23.02 15.65 -3.96
N GLY A 374 -23.69 14.92 -4.83
CA GLY A 374 -23.35 14.85 -6.25
C GLY A 374 -23.59 13.46 -6.83
N PRO A 375 -23.67 13.34 -8.16
CA PRO A 375 -23.99 12.09 -8.81
C PRO A 375 -22.95 10.99 -8.54
N ASN A 376 -23.36 9.74 -8.74
CA ASN A 376 -22.43 8.60 -8.73
C ASN A 376 -21.33 8.85 -9.77
N MET A 377 -20.11 8.36 -9.50
CA MET A 377 -18.95 8.52 -10.39
C MET A 377 -18.40 9.96 -10.52
N SER A 378 -18.96 10.93 -9.79
CA SER A 378 -18.47 12.32 -9.78
C SER A 378 -17.11 12.50 -9.09
N GLY A 379 -16.69 11.54 -8.26
CA GLY A 379 -15.42 11.59 -7.53
C GLY A 379 -15.54 11.79 -6.02
N LYS A 380 -16.74 11.72 -5.42
CA LYS A 380 -16.95 11.85 -3.96
C LYS A 380 -16.04 10.91 -3.15
N SER A 381 -16.09 9.61 -3.41
CA SER A 381 -15.27 8.61 -2.71
C SER A 381 -13.76 8.84 -2.90
N ALA A 382 -13.34 9.37 -4.05
CA ALA A 382 -11.94 9.72 -4.29
C ALA A 382 -11.51 10.93 -3.45
N LEU A 383 -12.38 11.95 -3.32
CA LEU A 383 -12.15 13.12 -2.46
C LEU A 383 -12.06 12.74 -0.97
N LEU A 384 -12.93 11.84 -0.52
CA LEU A 384 -12.90 11.30 0.83
C LEU A 384 -11.56 10.61 1.09
N ARG A 385 -11.26 9.59 0.29
CA ARG A 385 -10.04 8.78 0.44
C ARG A 385 -8.77 9.61 0.31
N GLN A 386 -8.68 10.56 -0.62
CA GLN A 386 -7.48 11.40 -0.75
C GLN A 386 -7.19 12.19 0.53
N THR A 387 -8.23 12.66 1.23
CA THR A 387 -8.06 13.48 2.44
C THR A 387 -7.43 12.64 3.55
N ALA A 388 -7.93 11.42 3.75
CA ALA A 388 -7.32 10.47 4.69
C ALA A 388 -5.89 10.09 4.30
N LEU A 389 -5.66 9.76 3.02
CA LEU A 389 -4.33 9.38 2.53
C LEU A 389 -3.31 10.50 2.72
N ILE A 390 -3.67 11.76 2.45
CA ILE A 390 -2.80 12.93 2.70
C ILE A 390 -2.45 13.04 4.19
N CYS A 391 -3.42 12.89 5.09
CA CYS A 391 -3.17 12.93 6.53
C CYS A 391 -2.22 11.80 6.98
N LEU A 392 -2.47 10.57 6.53
CA LEU A 392 -1.65 9.41 6.87
C LEU A 392 -0.23 9.54 6.31
N MET A 393 -0.07 9.94 5.05
CA MET A 393 1.24 10.19 4.43
C MET A 393 2.04 11.25 5.19
N ALA A 394 1.38 12.35 5.59
CA ALA A 394 2.01 13.38 6.40
C ALA A 394 2.49 12.80 7.74
N GLN A 395 1.65 12.07 8.47
CA GLN A 395 1.99 11.44 9.75
C GLN A 395 2.96 10.25 9.63
N MET A 396 3.20 9.73 8.43
CA MET A 396 4.31 8.81 8.15
C MET A 396 5.66 9.53 8.05
N GLY A 397 5.66 10.85 7.87
CA GLY A 397 6.84 11.66 7.56
C GLY A 397 7.15 11.76 6.06
N SER A 398 6.16 11.55 5.19
CA SER A 398 6.28 11.74 3.74
C SER A 398 5.78 13.13 3.33
N PHE A 399 6.31 13.64 2.22
CA PHE A 399 5.68 14.74 1.51
C PHE A 399 4.36 14.27 0.90
N VAL A 400 3.44 15.20 0.65
CA VAL A 400 2.05 14.91 0.31
C VAL A 400 1.62 15.45 -1.06
N PRO A 401 0.63 14.82 -1.73
CA PRO A 401 0.10 15.23 -3.04
C PRO A 401 -0.81 16.47 -2.95
N ALA A 402 -0.32 17.57 -2.40
CA ALA A 402 -1.04 18.84 -2.28
C ALA A 402 -0.07 20.00 -2.52
N LYS A 403 -0.57 21.17 -2.92
CA LYS A 403 0.27 22.37 -3.06
C LYS A 403 0.67 22.94 -1.70
N THR A 404 -0.27 22.95 -0.76
CA THR A 404 -0.02 23.23 0.65
C THR A 404 -0.91 22.33 1.50
N ALA A 405 -0.38 21.83 2.62
CA ALA A 405 -1.16 21.08 3.60
C ALA A 405 -0.76 21.48 5.01
N ARG A 406 -1.71 22.02 5.78
CA ARG A 406 -1.57 22.27 7.22
C ARG A 406 -2.48 21.30 7.95
N LEU A 407 -1.89 20.42 8.75
CA LEU A 407 -2.56 19.26 9.32
C LEU A 407 -2.32 19.19 10.83
N GLY A 408 -3.39 19.34 11.59
CA GLY A 408 -3.41 18.91 12.98
C GLY A 408 -3.31 17.39 13.07
N ILE A 409 -2.60 16.87 14.08
CA ILE A 409 -2.49 15.42 14.30
C ILE A 409 -3.87 14.77 14.40
N VAL A 410 -4.06 13.71 13.60
CA VAL A 410 -5.18 12.78 13.65
C VAL A 410 -4.76 11.54 14.44
N ASP A 411 -5.57 11.14 15.42
CA ASP A 411 -5.29 9.97 16.27
C ASP A 411 -5.95 8.68 15.77
N LYS A 412 -7.09 8.81 15.08
CA LYS A 412 -7.87 7.70 14.53
C LYS A 412 -8.43 8.10 13.17
N VAL A 413 -8.31 7.20 12.19
CA VAL A 413 -9.01 7.35 10.91
C VAL A 413 -10.04 6.25 10.82
N PHE A 414 -11.28 6.64 10.55
CA PHE A 414 -12.39 5.75 10.35
C PHE A 414 -12.92 5.90 8.94
N THR A 415 -13.17 4.78 8.28
CA THR A 415 -13.77 4.79 6.95
C THR A 415 -14.93 3.82 6.88
N ARG A 416 -16.05 4.32 6.38
CA ARG A 416 -17.16 3.53 5.90
C ARG A 416 -17.32 3.87 4.42
N VAL A 417 -16.63 3.08 3.58
CA VAL A 417 -16.79 3.09 2.12
C VAL A 417 -17.50 1.79 1.77
N GLY A 418 -18.56 1.87 0.96
CA GLY A 418 -19.58 0.83 0.74
C GLY A 418 -19.10 -0.63 0.82
N ALA A 419 -19.96 -1.49 1.38
CA ALA A 419 -19.61 -2.90 1.57
C ALA A 419 -19.47 -3.63 0.23
N SER A 420 -18.33 -4.30 0.02
CA SER A 420 -18.26 -5.45 -0.87
C SER A 420 -18.95 -6.62 -0.17
N ASP A 421 -19.90 -7.27 -0.83
CA ASP A 421 -20.68 -8.38 -0.28
C ASP A 421 -19.78 -9.43 0.39
N ASN A 422 -20.05 -9.72 1.66
CA ASN A 422 -19.40 -10.83 2.36
C ASN A 422 -20.40 -12.00 2.43
N ILE A 423 -20.68 -12.59 1.26
CA ILE A 423 -21.67 -13.67 1.11
C ILE A 423 -21.33 -14.87 2.03
N SER A 424 -20.05 -15.06 2.36
CA SER A 424 -19.56 -16.17 3.20
C SER A 424 -19.86 -16.06 4.70
N SER A 425 -20.12 -14.86 5.27
CA SER A 425 -20.34 -14.72 6.72
C SER A 425 -21.81 -14.85 7.16
N GLY A 426 -22.75 -14.92 6.21
CA GLY A 426 -24.19 -15.04 6.51
C GLY A 426 -24.81 -13.79 7.16
N GLU A 427 -24.07 -12.68 7.26
CA GLU A 427 -24.55 -11.41 7.79
C GLU A 427 -25.16 -10.56 6.69
N SER A 428 -26.31 -9.91 6.97
CA SER A 428 -26.91 -8.93 6.06
C SER A 428 -25.93 -7.78 5.84
N THR A 429 -25.77 -7.33 4.59
CA THR A 429 -24.91 -6.20 4.21
C THR A 429 -25.23 -4.94 5.02
N PHE A 430 -26.51 -4.72 5.33
CA PHE A 430 -26.97 -3.63 6.17
C PHE A 430 -26.57 -3.80 7.65
N MET A 431 -26.59 -5.03 8.19
CA MET A 431 -26.15 -5.28 9.56
C MET A 431 -24.64 -5.06 9.72
N VAL A 432 -23.84 -5.49 8.74
CA VAL A 432 -22.39 -5.22 8.71
C VAL A 432 -22.15 -3.71 8.71
N GLU A 433 -22.89 -2.97 7.88
CA GLU A 433 -22.83 -1.51 7.84
C GLU A 433 -23.16 -0.84 9.17
N MET A 434 -24.20 -1.30 9.86
CA MET A 434 -24.59 -0.77 11.17
C MET A 434 -23.56 -1.10 12.25
N ASN A 435 -22.98 -2.31 12.24
CA ASN A 435 -21.90 -2.69 13.15
C ASN A 435 -20.62 -1.87 12.92
N GLU A 436 -20.23 -1.64 11.66
CA GLU A 436 -19.12 -0.75 11.30
C GLU A 436 -19.39 0.67 11.82
N THR A 437 -20.58 1.21 11.55
CA THR A 437 -20.98 2.54 11.99
C THR A 437 -20.99 2.68 13.52
N ALA A 438 -21.53 1.68 14.23
CA ALA A 438 -21.54 1.65 15.69
C ALA A 438 -20.12 1.59 16.26
N SER A 439 -19.22 0.81 15.65
CA SER A 439 -17.80 0.77 16.04
C SER A 439 -17.15 2.15 15.91
N ILE A 440 -17.44 2.89 14.83
CA ILE A 440 -16.95 4.26 14.65
C ILE A 440 -17.51 5.15 15.76
N MET A 441 -18.84 5.23 15.92
CA MET A 441 -19.50 6.15 16.86
C MET A 441 -19.04 5.93 18.32
N ASN A 442 -18.79 4.69 18.72
CA ASN A 442 -18.35 4.36 20.09
C ASN A 442 -16.86 4.66 20.35
N ASN A 443 -16.06 4.96 19.33
CA ASN A 443 -14.61 5.10 19.46
C ASN A 443 -14.07 6.47 18.98
N VAL A 444 -14.94 7.44 18.67
CA VAL A 444 -14.55 8.78 18.20
C VAL A 444 -13.78 9.58 19.26
N SER A 445 -12.96 10.53 18.80
CA SER A 445 -12.24 11.54 19.59
C SER A 445 -12.20 12.87 18.84
N ASP A 446 -11.81 13.98 19.48
CA ASP A 446 -11.66 15.29 18.83
C ASP A 446 -10.65 15.30 17.67
N ARG A 447 -9.69 14.37 17.69
CA ARG A 447 -8.66 14.20 16.67
C ARG A 447 -9.02 13.17 15.62
N SER A 448 -10.17 12.51 15.73
CA SER A 448 -10.58 11.51 14.74
C SER A 448 -10.95 12.17 13.41
N LEU A 449 -10.58 11.50 12.32
CA LEU A 449 -11.04 11.80 10.96
C LEU A 449 -11.99 10.69 10.50
N ILE A 450 -13.21 11.04 10.15
CA ILE A 450 -14.27 10.11 9.79
C ILE A 450 -14.68 10.32 8.33
N LEU A 451 -14.72 9.24 7.57
CA LEU A 451 -15.13 9.20 6.17
C LEU A 451 -16.39 8.33 6.09
N LEU A 452 -17.55 8.93 5.86
CA LEU A 452 -18.82 8.23 5.69
C LEU A 452 -19.25 8.37 4.23
N ASP A 453 -19.37 7.27 3.51
CA ASP A 453 -19.72 7.24 2.10
C ASP A 453 -20.99 6.39 1.88
N GLU A 454 -22.08 7.06 1.53
CA GLU A 454 -23.37 6.47 1.18
C GLU A 454 -23.99 5.56 2.26
N ILE A 455 -23.91 5.97 3.54
CA ILE A 455 -24.60 5.29 4.65
C ILE A 455 -26.12 5.32 4.47
N GLY A 456 -26.78 4.23 4.87
CA GLY A 456 -28.23 4.08 4.87
C GLY A 456 -28.80 3.46 3.60
N ARG A 457 -27.95 3.11 2.61
CA ARG A 457 -28.42 2.62 1.31
C ARG A 457 -28.99 1.19 1.33
N GLY A 458 -28.61 0.38 2.31
CA GLY A 458 -29.03 -1.02 2.42
C GLY A 458 -30.44 -1.26 2.98
N THR A 459 -31.22 -0.20 3.21
CA THR A 459 -32.56 -0.26 3.83
C THR A 459 -33.57 0.63 3.07
N SER A 460 -34.80 0.76 3.58
CA SER A 460 -35.82 1.65 3.02
C SER A 460 -35.30 3.09 2.96
N THR A 461 -35.71 3.86 1.94
CA THR A 461 -35.19 5.22 1.72
C THR A 461 -35.35 6.11 2.95
N TYR A 462 -36.52 6.08 3.59
CA TYR A 462 -36.79 6.90 4.78
C TYR A 462 -36.02 6.43 6.02
N ASP A 463 -35.86 5.13 6.23
CA ASP A 463 -35.03 4.62 7.32
C ASP A 463 -33.57 5.01 7.10
N GLY A 464 -33.08 4.91 5.86
CA GLY A 464 -31.72 5.28 5.46
C GLY A 464 -31.44 6.77 5.69
N ILE A 465 -32.34 7.65 5.23
CA ILE A 465 -32.26 9.10 5.48
C ILE A 465 -32.27 9.38 6.98
N SER A 466 -33.20 8.79 7.72
CA SER A 466 -33.36 9.02 9.16
C SER A 466 -32.11 8.62 9.96
N ILE A 467 -31.51 7.48 9.61
CA ILE A 467 -30.27 7.00 10.24
C ILE A 467 -29.10 7.94 9.89
N ALA A 468 -28.92 8.26 8.61
CA ALA A 468 -27.84 9.14 8.17
C ALA A 468 -27.93 10.54 8.80
N TRP A 469 -29.14 11.09 8.87
CA TRP A 469 -29.45 12.35 9.55
C TRP A 469 -29.08 12.27 11.03
N SER A 470 -29.57 11.24 11.74
CA SER A 470 -29.31 11.05 13.17
C SER A 470 -27.81 10.90 13.47
N ILE A 471 -27.04 10.25 12.59
CA ILE A 471 -25.58 10.13 12.72
C ILE A 471 -24.92 11.51 12.57
N ALA A 472 -25.31 12.30 11.58
CA ALA A 472 -24.77 13.65 11.38
C ALA A 472 -25.08 14.56 12.59
N GLU A 473 -26.32 14.51 13.10
CA GLU A 473 -26.72 15.23 14.31
C GLU A 473 -25.93 14.75 15.53
N PHE A 474 -25.77 13.43 15.71
CA PHE A 474 -24.99 12.86 16.81
C PHE A 474 -23.55 13.38 16.77
N LEU A 475 -22.87 13.30 15.63
CA LEU A 475 -21.49 13.78 15.47
C LEU A 475 -21.36 15.29 15.70
N HIS A 476 -22.36 16.07 15.28
CA HIS A 476 -22.36 17.51 15.50
C HIS A 476 -22.62 17.87 16.97
N ASN A 477 -23.63 17.26 17.60
CA ASN A 477 -24.09 17.60 18.94
C ASN A 477 -23.33 16.88 20.06
N ASN A 478 -22.41 15.96 19.72
CA ASN A 478 -21.60 15.25 20.70
C ASN A 478 -20.78 16.23 21.55
N GLY A 479 -21.08 16.26 22.85
CA GLY A 479 -20.40 17.11 23.83
C GLY A 479 -19.04 16.60 24.28
N GLN A 480 -18.71 15.32 24.00
CA GLN A 480 -17.45 14.69 24.41
C GLN A 480 -16.37 14.78 23.34
N ALA A 481 -16.75 14.70 22.06
CA ALA A 481 -15.82 14.70 20.94
C ALA A 481 -16.43 15.34 19.70
N ARG A 482 -15.65 16.18 19.01
CA ARG A 482 -16.01 16.83 17.73
C ARG A 482 -15.07 16.38 16.61
N PRO A 483 -15.21 15.13 16.14
CA PRO A 483 -14.38 14.58 15.07
C PRO A 483 -14.67 15.28 13.75
N LYS A 484 -13.65 15.32 12.88
CA LYS A 484 -13.75 15.94 11.56
C LYS A 484 -14.35 14.91 10.63
N THR A 485 -15.40 15.27 9.91
CA THR A 485 -16.20 14.30 9.16
C THR A 485 -16.39 14.75 7.73
N LEU A 486 -16.04 13.88 6.79
CA LEU A 486 -16.45 13.96 5.40
C LEU A 486 -17.62 13.00 5.21
N PHE A 487 -18.79 13.55 4.89
CA PHE A 487 -20.03 12.78 4.75
C PHE A 487 -20.50 12.86 3.31
N ALA A 488 -20.17 11.87 2.50
CA ALA A 488 -20.67 11.74 1.14
C ALA A 488 -22.03 11.04 1.15
N THR A 489 -23.04 11.67 0.54
CA THR A 489 -24.41 11.15 0.51
C THR A 489 -25.06 11.34 -0.85
N HIS A 490 -26.08 10.52 -1.11
CA HIS A 490 -27.00 10.65 -2.23
C HIS A 490 -28.37 11.23 -1.82
N TYR A 491 -28.60 11.39 -0.52
CA TYR A 491 -29.79 12.01 0.05
C TYR A 491 -29.63 13.52 0.06
N HIS A 492 -30.42 14.22 -0.76
CA HIS A 492 -30.37 15.69 -0.84
C HIS A 492 -31.07 16.35 0.34
N GLU A 493 -31.94 15.62 1.02
CA GLU A 493 -32.64 16.00 2.25
C GLU A 493 -31.62 16.41 3.34
N LEU A 494 -30.48 15.72 3.42
CA LEU A 494 -29.42 16.03 4.37
C LEU A 494 -28.78 17.41 4.15
N ASN A 495 -29.00 18.07 3.00
CA ASN A 495 -28.52 19.44 2.79
C ASN A 495 -29.19 20.43 3.76
N GLU A 496 -30.40 20.14 4.26
CA GLU A 496 -31.12 21.01 5.19
C GLU A 496 -30.40 21.14 6.54
N LEU A 497 -29.59 20.15 6.92
CA LEU A 497 -28.81 20.16 8.16
C LEU A 497 -27.85 21.34 8.25
N ALA A 498 -27.32 21.84 7.13
CA ALA A 498 -26.44 23.01 7.14
C ALA A 498 -27.19 24.31 7.53
N GLY A 499 -28.52 24.34 7.39
CA GLY A 499 -29.35 25.46 7.83
C GLY A 499 -29.60 25.48 9.34
N SER A 500 -29.63 24.32 9.99
CA SER A 500 -29.91 24.19 11.43
C SER A 500 -28.66 23.97 12.28
N LEU A 501 -27.60 23.38 11.73
CA LEU A 501 -26.38 23.01 12.44
C LEU A 501 -25.17 23.77 11.91
N ALA A 502 -24.72 24.77 12.67
CA ALA A 502 -23.74 25.76 12.22
C ALA A 502 -22.39 25.19 11.72
N ARG A 503 -21.95 24.04 12.24
CA ARG A 503 -20.67 23.39 11.87
C ARG A 503 -20.79 22.41 10.69
N ILE A 504 -21.99 22.26 10.12
CA ILE A 504 -22.23 21.46 8.92
C ILE A 504 -22.24 22.40 7.71
N LYS A 505 -21.45 22.05 6.69
CA LYS A 505 -21.35 22.83 5.44
C LYS A 505 -21.60 21.92 4.25
N ASN A 506 -22.44 22.39 3.33
CA ASN A 506 -22.79 21.66 2.12
C ASN A 506 -21.78 21.93 1.01
N PHE A 507 -21.42 20.87 0.31
CA PHE A 507 -20.60 20.91 -0.88
C PHE A 507 -21.16 19.95 -1.93
N ASN A 508 -20.88 20.26 -3.19
CA ASN A 508 -21.18 19.39 -4.30
C ASN A 508 -19.97 19.19 -5.20
N VAL A 509 -19.91 18.03 -5.85
CA VAL A 509 -18.94 17.82 -6.93
C VAL A 509 -19.55 18.28 -8.24
N SER A 510 -18.96 19.31 -8.83
CA SER A 510 -19.53 20.00 -9.98
C SER A 510 -19.59 19.15 -11.24
N VAL A 511 -20.67 19.38 -11.99
CA VAL A 511 -21.03 18.69 -13.22
C VAL A 511 -21.38 19.74 -14.25
N LYS A 512 -20.99 19.53 -15.51
CA LYS A 512 -21.36 20.40 -16.62
C LYS A 512 -22.06 19.61 -17.71
N GLU A 513 -23.21 20.08 -18.14
CA GLU A 513 -23.91 19.52 -19.30
C GLU A 513 -23.49 20.27 -20.55
N VAL A 514 -23.00 19.53 -21.55
CA VAL A 514 -22.65 20.09 -22.87
C VAL A 514 -23.16 19.13 -23.93
N ASN A 515 -23.99 19.62 -24.85
CA ASN A 515 -24.50 18.85 -26.00
C ASN A 515 -25.15 17.50 -25.61
N ASN A 516 -26.05 17.49 -24.61
CA ASN A 516 -26.68 16.27 -24.06
C ASN A 516 -25.68 15.24 -23.46
N LYS A 517 -24.44 15.63 -23.17
CA LYS A 517 -23.46 14.83 -22.43
C LYS A 517 -23.16 15.47 -21.08
N VAL A 518 -23.13 14.65 -20.04
CA VAL A 518 -22.76 15.06 -18.69
C VAL A 518 -21.25 14.90 -18.54
N ILE A 519 -20.54 16.01 -18.32
CA ILE A 519 -19.10 16.03 -18.07
C ILE A 519 -18.89 16.24 -16.58
N PHE A 520 -18.29 15.26 -15.92
CA PHE A 520 -17.90 15.38 -14.52
C PHE A 520 -16.65 16.25 -14.43
N LEU A 521 -16.81 17.47 -13.91
CA LEU A 521 -15.67 18.38 -13.73
C LEU A 521 -14.77 17.95 -12.57
N ARG A 522 -15.27 17.08 -11.67
CA ARG A 522 -14.55 16.56 -10.49
C ARG A 522 -14.02 17.66 -9.55
N LYS A 523 -14.52 18.89 -9.69
CA LYS A 523 -14.16 20.04 -8.86
C LYS A 523 -15.23 20.24 -7.79
N LEU A 524 -14.79 20.29 -6.55
CA LEU A 524 -15.61 20.57 -5.38
C LEU A 524 -16.04 22.04 -5.37
N LYS A 525 -17.32 22.29 -5.08
CA LYS A 525 -17.90 23.62 -4.91
C LYS A 525 -18.78 23.65 -3.66
N GLU A 526 -18.85 24.81 -3.02
CA GLU A 526 -19.75 25.04 -1.90
C GLU A 526 -21.23 25.05 -2.37
N GLY A 527 -22.13 24.59 -1.50
CA GLY A 527 -23.56 24.45 -1.76
C GLY A 527 -24.01 23.00 -2.00
N GLY A 528 -25.28 22.71 -1.73
CA GLY A 528 -25.90 21.42 -2.04
C GLY A 528 -26.29 21.31 -3.52
N SER A 529 -26.37 20.08 -4.04
CA SER A 529 -27.03 19.81 -5.32
C SER A 529 -28.52 19.54 -5.09
N GLN A 530 -29.41 20.10 -5.91
CA GLN A 530 -30.85 19.80 -5.87
C GLN A 530 -31.30 18.80 -6.93
N HIS A 531 -30.43 18.44 -7.88
CA HIS A 531 -30.81 17.58 -9.00
C HIS A 531 -30.12 16.21 -8.96
N SER A 532 -30.91 15.17 -9.24
CA SER A 532 -30.46 13.79 -9.38
C SER A 532 -30.17 13.46 -10.85
N PHE A 533 -28.91 13.18 -11.18
CA PHE A 533 -28.50 12.87 -12.56
C PHE A 533 -28.67 11.38 -12.94
N GLY A 534 -29.37 10.57 -12.14
CA GLY A 534 -29.45 9.12 -12.34
C GLY A 534 -30.00 8.72 -13.72
N ILE A 535 -31.07 9.37 -14.18
CA ILE A 535 -31.68 9.13 -15.49
C ILE A 535 -30.72 9.53 -16.63
N HIS A 536 -29.96 10.61 -16.45
CA HIS A 536 -28.94 11.06 -17.41
C HIS A 536 -27.77 10.07 -17.49
N VAL A 537 -27.33 9.51 -16.35
CA VAL A 537 -26.31 8.44 -16.32
C VAL A 537 -26.81 7.18 -17.02
N ALA A 538 -28.06 6.78 -16.82
CA ALA A 538 -28.66 5.65 -17.53
C ALA A 538 -28.65 5.86 -19.05
N LYS A 539 -28.97 7.08 -19.52
CA LYS A 539 -28.88 7.46 -20.94
C LYS A 539 -27.45 7.34 -21.49
N MET A 540 -26.44 7.78 -20.72
CA MET A 540 -25.02 7.67 -21.11
C MET A 540 -24.52 6.23 -21.15
N ALA A 541 -25.02 5.37 -20.26
CA ALA A 541 -24.72 3.95 -20.25
C ALA A 541 -25.32 3.19 -21.46
N GLY A 542 -26.07 3.87 -22.33
CA GLY A 542 -26.67 3.28 -23.51
C GLY A 542 -28.01 2.60 -23.26
N MET A 543 -28.71 2.95 -22.16
CA MET A 543 -30.04 2.39 -21.89
C MET A 543 -31.03 2.74 -23.00
N PRO A 544 -31.95 1.81 -23.36
CA PRO A 544 -32.97 2.06 -24.37
C PRO A 544 -33.76 3.33 -24.11
N ARG A 545 -33.94 4.15 -25.15
CA ARG A 545 -34.60 5.46 -25.05
C ARG A 545 -36.00 5.39 -24.44
N SER A 546 -36.77 4.35 -24.77
CA SER A 546 -38.10 4.10 -24.20
C SER A 546 -38.09 3.93 -22.67
N ILE A 547 -37.04 3.32 -22.11
CA ILE A 547 -36.88 3.16 -20.66
C ILE A 547 -36.51 4.50 -20.02
N VAL A 548 -35.58 5.24 -20.62
CA VAL A 548 -35.14 6.56 -20.11
C VAL A 548 -36.30 7.56 -20.10
N GLU A 549 -37.09 7.62 -21.18
CA GLU A 549 -38.27 8.48 -21.28
C GLU A 549 -39.35 8.08 -20.27
N ARG A 550 -39.60 6.77 -20.10
CA ARG A 550 -40.55 6.29 -19.09
C ARG A 550 -40.09 6.62 -17.67
N ALA A 551 -38.81 6.45 -17.36
CA ALA A 551 -38.24 6.76 -16.05
C ALA A 551 -38.35 8.26 -15.74
N ALA A 552 -38.14 9.14 -16.74
CA ALA A 552 -38.31 10.58 -16.59
C ALA A 552 -39.76 10.95 -16.25
N ASN A 553 -40.74 10.34 -16.94
CA ASN A 553 -42.15 10.58 -16.64
C ASN A 553 -42.55 10.10 -15.23
N ILE A 554 -42.03 8.97 -14.78
CA ILE A 554 -42.27 8.45 -13.42
C ILE A 554 -41.65 9.39 -12.38
N LEU A 555 -40.45 9.91 -12.61
CA LEU A 555 -39.79 10.84 -11.69
C LEU A 555 -40.64 12.09 -11.45
N VAL A 556 -41.18 12.70 -12.51
CA VAL A 556 -42.07 13.87 -12.40
C VAL A 556 -43.31 13.55 -11.57
N GLN A 557 -43.90 12.35 -11.75
CA GLN A 557 -45.05 11.93 -10.95
C GLN A 557 -44.70 11.77 -9.46
N LEU A 558 -43.54 11.20 -9.14
CA LEU A 558 -43.08 11.03 -7.76
C LEU A 558 -42.75 12.37 -7.09
N GLU A 559 -42.11 13.30 -7.82
CA GLU A 559 -41.83 14.66 -7.32
C GLU A 559 -43.13 15.43 -7.04
N GLN A 560 -44.13 15.33 -7.92
CA GLN A 560 -45.45 15.95 -7.72
C GLN A 560 -46.21 15.34 -6.53
N GLN A 561 -46.12 14.03 -6.33
CA GLN A 561 -46.72 13.36 -5.17
C GLN A 561 -46.05 13.77 -3.85
N HIS A 562 -44.73 13.99 -3.85
CA HIS A 562 -44.01 14.49 -2.66
C HIS A 562 -44.39 15.94 -2.31
N ILE A 563 -44.60 16.80 -3.30
CA ILE A 563 -45.04 18.18 -3.07
C ILE A 563 -46.47 18.19 -2.50
N ALA A 564 -47.38 17.39 -3.06
CA ALA A 564 -48.76 17.30 -2.59
C ALA A 564 -48.91 16.73 -1.17
N ALA A 565 -48.05 15.78 -0.77
CA ALA A 565 -48.07 15.20 0.57
C ALA A 565 -47.46 16.10 1.66
N GLY A 566 -46.66 17.11 1.27
CA GLY A 566 -46.08 18.10 2.18
C GLY A 566 -47.05 19.20 2.63
N GLU A 567 -48.13 19.44 1.88
CA GLU A 567 -49.13 20.47 2.20
C GLU A 567 -50.19 19.99 3.22
N GLU A 568 -50.35 18.69 3.44
CA GLU A 568 -51.38 18.14 4.34
C GLU A 568 -50.95 18.03 5.82
N ASN A 569 -49.66 18.18 6.15
CA ASN A 569 -49.17 18.07 7.53
C ASN A 569 -48.58 19.41 8.03
N GLY A 570 -49.45 20.25 8.60
CA GLY A 570 -49.11 21.57 9.13
C GLY A 570 -47.97 21.59 10.15
N ALA A 571 -46.87 22.27 9.79
CA ALA A 571 -45.83 22.78 10.70
C ALA A 571 -45.27 24.11 10.14
N PRO A 572 -44.68 24.99 10.99
CA PRO A 572 -44.90 26.44 10.91
C PRO A 572 -44.04 27.20 9.91
N HIS A 573 -44.67 28.24 9.37
CA HIS A 573 -44.12 29.29 8.50
C HIS A 573 -42.86 29.96 9.10
N VAL A 574 -41.76 30.03 8.35
CA VAL A 574 -40.59 30.85 8.69
C VAL A 574 -40.19 31.74 7.50
N GLN A 575 -40.00 33.02 7.81
CA GLN A 575 -39.81 34.16 6.93
C GLN A 575 -38.55 34.07 6.06
N GLN A 576 -38.68 34.45 4.78
CA GLN A 576 -37.57 34.60 3.84
C GLN A 576 -36.83 35.93 4.06
N PRO A 577 -35.48 35.96 4.03
CA PRO A 577 -34.72 37.18 3.88
C PRO A 577 -34.60 37.60 2.41
N GLN A 578 -34.72 38.90 2.16
CA GLN A 578 -34.55 39.55 0.86
C GLN A 578 -33.07 39.71 0.48
N THR A 579 -32.73 39.48 -0.79
CA THR A 579 -31.66 40.11 -1.63
C THR A 579 -31.38 39.17 -2.81
N GLY A 580 -31.03 39.57 -4.03
CA GLY A 580 -30.74 40.86 -4.66
C GLY A 580 -30.53 40.56 -6.15
N GLN A 581 -30.99 41.45 -7.02
CA GLN A 581 -31.08 41.28 -8.47
C GLN A 581 -29.73 41.03 -9.14
N ILE A 582 -29.63 39.98 -9.96
CA ILE A 582 -28.67 39.89 -11.07
C ILE A 582 -29.39 39.28 -12.29
N ASN A 583 -29.53 40.10 -13.33
CA ASN A 583 -30.07 39.75 -14.64
C ASN A 583 -29.10 38.82 -15.39
N THR A 584 -29.60 37.70 -15.93
CA THR A 584 -29.24 37.23 -17.27
C THR A 584 -30.28 36.23 -17.79
N GLU A 585 -30.73 36.48 -19.01
CA GLU A 585 -31.84 35.83 -19.71
C GLU A 585 -31.52 34.38 -20.13
N VAL A 586 -32.23 33.40 -19.56
CA VAL A 586 -32.64 32.17 -20.26
C VAL A 586 -34.00 31.77 -19.70
N MET A 587 -34.99 31.63 -20.59
CA MET A 587 -36.41 31.41 -20.30
C MET A 587 -36.67 30.38 -19.19
N GLN A 588 -37.06 30.88 -18.02
CA GLN A 588 -37.71 30.11 -16.95
C GLN A 588 -39.09 30.75 -16.74
N LEU A 589 -40.12 30.10 -17.29
CA LEU A 589 -41.51 30.49 -17.08
C LEU A 589 -41.91 30.11 -15.64
N SER A 590 -42.13 31.16 -14.85
CA SER A 590 -43.13 31.28 -13.78
C SER A 590 -43.09 30.23 -12.64
N ILE A 591 -42.44 30.60 -11.53
CA ILE A 591 -42.60 30.00 -10.22
C ILE A 591 -43.15 31.07 -9.27
N PHE A 592 -44.30 30.75 -8.67
CA PHE A 592 -45.19 31.47 -7.75
C PHE A 592 -46.38 32.26 -8.34
N GLU A 593 -47.55 31.71 -8.03
CA GLU A 593 -48.85 32.35 -7.82
C GLU A 593 -49.56 33.00 -9.01
N THR A 594 -50.32 32.17 -9.71
CA THR A 594 -51.74 32.48 -9.92
C THR A 594 -52.52 31.20 -9.64
N VAL A 595 -53.06 31.08 -8.41
CA VAL A 595 -54.21 30.20 -8.21
C VAL A 595 -55.30 30.79 -9.08
N ASP A 596 -55.61 30.12 -10.19
CA ASP A 596 -56.73 30.50 -11.04
C ASP A 596 -58.00 30.48 -10.15
N PRO A 597 -58.57 31.65 -9.80
CA PRO A 597 -59.69 31.74 -8.86
C PRO A 597 -60.89 30.93 -9.37
N THR A 598 -61.00 30.84 -10.69
CA THR A 598 -62.01 30.10 -11.43
C THR A 598 -61.86 28.59 -11.21
N ALA A 599 -60.62 28.07 -11.23
CA ALA A 599 -60.34 26.66 -10.94
C ALA A 599 -60.65 26.29 -9.48
N GLY A 600 -60.40 27.22 -8.54
CA GLY A 600 -60.78 27.05 -7.14
C GLY A 600 -62.30 27.01 -6.92
N GLN A 601 -63.04 27.90 -7.57
CA GLN A 601 -64.51 27.95 -7.51
C GLN A 601 -65.16 26.73 -8.16
N LEU A 602 -64.63 26.24 -9.29
CA LEU A 602 -65.13 25.02 -9.93
C LEU A 602 -64.93 23.79 -9.05
N LYS A 603 -63.77 23.69 -8.39
CA LYS A 603 -63.46 22.56 -7.50
C LYS A 603 -64.42 22.53 -6.31
N ALA A 604 -64.71 23.69 -5.70
CA ALA A 604 -65.68 23.79 -4.62
C ALA A 604 -67.10 23.44 -5.09
N ALA A 605 -67.52 23.97 -6.24
CA ALA A 605 -68.85 23.70 -6.78
C ALA A 605 -69.07 22.23 -7.17
N LEU A 606 -68.02 21.51 -7.61
CA LEU A 606 -68.08 20.08 -7.90
C LEU A 606 -68.12 19.21 -6.63
N GLN A 607 -67.48 19.64 -5.55
CA GLN A 607 -67.50 18.91 -4.27
C GLN A 607 -68.85 18.97 -3.56
N ASP A 608 -69.63 20.04 -3.79
CA ASP A 608 -70.96 20.23 -3.22
C ASP A 608 -72.10 19.53 -4.01
N ILE A 609 -71.81 18.92 -5.16
CA ILE A 609 -72.83 18.25 -5.98
C ILE A 609 -72.99 16.78 -5.54
N ASP A 610 -74.20 16.43 -5.10
CA ASP A 610 -74.62 15.03 -4.92
C ASP A 610 -75.42 14.54 -6.13
N LEU A 611 -74.73 13.84 -7.03
CA LEU A 611 -75.31 13.30 -8.26
C LEU A 611 -76.44 12.28 -8.05
N ASN A 612 -76.52 11.67 -6.86
CA ASN A 612 -77.51 10.62 -6.59
C ASN A 612 -78.88 11.16 -6.17
N SER A 613 -78.97 12.45 -5.82
CA SER A 613 -80.21 13.13 -5.41
C SER A 613 -80.75 14.11 -6.46
N MET A 614 -80.06 14.28 -7.59
CA MET A 614 -80.46 15.19 -8.66
C MET A 614 -81.22 14.47 -9.79
N THR A 615 -82.26 15.13 -10.31
CA THR A 615 -82.94 14.70 -11.52
C THR A 615 -82.10 15.02 -12.77
N PRO A 616 -82.29 14.31 -13.90
CA PRO A 616 -81.50 14.53 -15.11
C PRO A 616 -81.53 15.98 -15.65
N ILE A 617 -82.63 16.71 -15.42
CA ILE A 617 -82.76 18.12 -15.79
C ILE A 617 -81.91 19.01 -14.88
N GLU A 618 -81.88 18.74 -13.58
CA GLU A 618 -81.07 19.48 -12.61
C GLU A 618 -79.57 19.26 -12.84
N CYS A 619 -79.16 18.03 -13.18
CA CYS A 619 -77.78 17.75 -13.60
C CYS A 619 -77.38 18.58 -14.82
N MET A 620 -78.26 18.66 -15.82
CA MET A 620 -78.00 19.39 -17.05
C MET A 620 -77.94 20.91 -16.82
N MET A 621 -78.79 21.44 -15.94
CA MET A 621 -78.75 22.84 -15.53
C MET A 621 -77.47 23.18 -14.75
N LYS A 622 -77.05 22.30 -13.83
CA LYS A 622 -75.83 22.50 -13.04
C LYS A 622 -74.57 22.41 -13.89
N LEU A 623 -74.54 21.52 -14.89
CA LEU A 623 -73.47 21.47 -15.89
C LEU A 623 -73.38 22.74 -16.73
N ASN A 624 -74.54 23.33 -17.08
CA ASN A 624 -74.58 24.58 -17.82
C ASN A 624 -74.10 25.78 -16.98
N GLU A 625 -74.36 25.76 -15.67
CA GLU A 625 -73.86 26.76 -14.70
C GLU A 625 -72.33 26.65 -14.53
N LEU A 626 -71.79 25.44 -14.38
CA LEU A 626 -70.35 25.20 -14.33
C LEU A 626 -69.64 25.62 -15.63
N LYS A 627 -70.30 25.42 -16.78
CA LYS A 627 -69.78 25.85 -18.08
C LYS A 627 -69.73 27.37 -18.21
N LYS A 628 -70.72 28.10 -17.68
CA LYS A 628 -70.70 29.56 -17.63
C LYS A 628 -69.58 30.11 -16.73
N LEU A 629 -69.32 29.46 -15.59
CA LEU A 629 -68.20 29.82 -14.71
C LEU A 629 -66.83 29.69 -15.42
N LEU A 630 -66.70 28.76 -16.37
CA LEU A 630 -65.52 28.61 -17.23
C LEU A 630 -65.45 29.67 -18.34
N GLU A 631 -66.59 30.13 -18.88
CA GLU A 631 -66.65 31.13 -19.96
C GLU A 631 -66.49 32.58 -19.44
N GLU A 632 -66.73 32.84 -18.15
CA GLU A 632 -66.59 34.18 -17.53
C GLU A 632 -65.18 34.43 -16.93
N GLY A 633 -64.30 33.43 -16.91
CA GLY A 633 -62.94 33.50 -16.34
C GLY A 633 -61.77 33.63 -17.34
N ASP A 634 -62.06 33.72 -18.64
CA ASP A 634 -61.07 33.94 -19.73
C ASP A 634 -60.84 35.43 -20.06
#